data_AF-A0AAV0Y0Q9-F1
#
_entry.id   AF-A0AAV0Y0Q9-F1
#
_cell.length_a   1.000
_cell.length_b   1.000
_cell.length_c   1.000
_cell.angle_alpha   90.00
_cell.angle_beta   90.00
_cell.angle_gamma   90.00
#
_symmetry.space_group_name_H-M   'P 1'
#
loop_
_entity.id
_entity.type
_entity.pdbx_description
1 polymer ?
#
loop_
_entity_poly.entity_id
_entity_poly.type
_entity_poly.pdbx_seq_one_letter_code
_entity_poly.pdbx_strand_id
1 'polypeptide(L)'
;MSESVEFQIEDQEFQLKPDHELRFEVENKNETVVLELKTGMAEIFGTELVKSKPYKFYFGAKIAVFTWQGCSLKLRGKKGISYISKETPMMSYLNCHASLEQLRTKSEEEKVRGPITMVVGPTDVGKSTLCRILLNYSTRMNDLGRRPIYVDLSPGQGQISVPGTIGAVMVEKPAEVDASFSQAAPLVYHFGHTKIGINSTLYNTLISRMAEVIHQQMDENPRINYSGLIINTFGWIKGKGYQHLTHIALAFEVDVILVLDEERLYNELVRDMPGFVKVVLLPKHRGVVQRSNKFKLEGREARIREFFYGSPRNVLHPHTCLVRFSDIKVYRILAPPIPNALMPLDTQKLILSQNLKVLHQVNIKNI
;
A
#
# COMPACT_ATOMS: atom_id res chain seq x y z
N MET A 1 -36.92 32.22 -13.24
CA MET A 1 -35.97 32.38 -12.12
C MET A 1 -36.03 31.09 -11.32
N SER A 2 -35.05 30.20 -11.52
CA SER A 2 -34.93 28.96 -10.75
C SER A 2 -34.27 29.30 -9.42
N GLU A 3 -35.03 29.25 -8.34
CA GLU A 3 -34.52 29.37 -6.98
C GLU A 3 -33.47 28.29 -6.73
N SER A 4 -32.21 28.69 -6.62
CA SER A 4 -31.14 27.86 -6.08
C SER A 4 -31.41 27.66 -4.60
N VAL A 5 -31.94 26.51 -4.24
CA VAL A 5 -32.05 26.07 -2.84
C VAL A 5 -30.62 25.96 -2.30
N GLU A 6 -30.18 26.98 -1.55
CA GLU A 6 -28.99 26.89 -0.71
C GLU A 6 -29.25 25.86 0.39
N PHE A 7 -28.79 24.63 0.19
CA PHE A 7 -28.73 23.65 1.26
C PHE A 7 -27.77 24.19 2.34
N GLN A 8 -28.30 24.63 3.48
CA GLN A 8 -27.50 24.94 4.65
C GLN A 8 -26.76 23.67 5.08
N ILE A 9 -25.44 23.66 4.88
CA ILE A 9 -24.57 22.59 5.33
C ILE A 9 -24.42 22.75 6.84
N GLU A 10 -25.27 22.06 7.60
CA GLU A 10 -25.26 22.12 9.05
C GLU A 10 -24.00 21.44 9.61
N ASP A 11 -23.39 22.09 10.60
CA ASP A 11 -22.28 21.54 11.36
C ASP A 11 -22.82 20.45 12.30
N GLN A 12 -22.21 19.26 12.28
CA GLN A 12 -22.60 18.21 13.20
C GLN A 12 -21.46 17.88 14.17
N GLU A 13 -21.80 17.85 15.46
CA GLU A 13 -20.88 17.47 16.52
C GLU A 13 -21.08 16.01 16.91
N PHE A 14 -19.97 15.32 17.14
CA PHE A 14 -19.93 13.93 17.55
C PHE A 14 -19.12 13.79 18.83
N GLN A 15 -19.75 13.24 19.86
CA GLN A 15 -19.05 12.86 21.09
C GLN A 15 -18.70 11.37 21.03
N LEU A 16 -17.40 11.06 21.00
CA LEU A 16 -16.90 9.69 21.01
C LEU A 16 -16.46 9.34 22.43
N LYS A 17 -16.89 8.16 22.89
CA LYS A 17 -16.39 7.54 24.12
C LYS A 17 -15.03 6.88 23.85
N PRO A 18 -14.26 6.52 24.90
CA PRO A 18 -13.10 5.64 24.75
C PRO A 18 -13.41 4.42 23.88
N ASP A 19 -12.45 4.03 23.05
CA ASP A 19 -12.48 2.87 22.15
C ASP A 19 -13.53 2.88 21.04
N HIS A 20 -14.20 4.02 20.83
CA HIS A 20 -15.12 4.21 19.72
C HIS A 20 -14.45 4.88 18.52
N GLU A 21 -15.06 4.71 17.34
CA GLU A 21 -14.69 5.46 16.14
C GLU A 21 -15.88 6.05 15.40
N LEU A 22 -15.68 7.22 14.82
CA LEU A 22 -16.59 7.83 13.86
C LEU A 22 -16.19 7.38 12.46
N ARG A 23 -17.09 6.69 11.76
CA ARG A 23 -16.91 6.34 10.35
C ARG A 23 -17.71 7.30 9.49
N PHE A 24 -17.11 7.78 8.41
CA PHE A 24 -17.83 8.55 7.40
C PHE A 24 -17.26 8.39 5.99
N GLU A 25 -18.10 8.66 4.99
CA GLU A 25 -17.75 8.59 3.58
C GLU A 25 -18.11 9.84 2.79
N VAL A 26 -17.30 10.15 1.78
CA VAL A 26 -17.56 11.22 0.80
C VAL A 26 -17.90 10.57 -0.54
N GLU A 27 -19.20 10.45 -0.83
CA GLU A 27 -19.70 9.67 -1.97
C GLU A 27 -19.84 10.48 -3.26
N ASN A 28 -19.94 11.80 -3.20
CA ASN A 28 -20.20 12.63 -4.39
C ASN A 28 -18.97 13.43 -4.83
N LYS A 29 -18.72 13.50 -6.14
CA LYS A 29 -17.52 14.13 -6.74
C LYS A 29 -17.35 15.62 -6.40
N ASN A 30 -18.45 16.32 -6.16
CA ASN A 30 -18.47 17.76 -5.88
C ASN A 30 -18.62 18.07 -4.39
N GLU A 31 -18.59 17.05 -3.52
CA GLU A 31 -18.74 17.22 -2.09
C GLU A 31 -17.39 17.13 -1.39
N THR A 32 -17.26 17.91 -0.32
CA THR A 32 -16.12 17.86 0.58
C THR A 32 -16.63 17.81 2.01
N VAL A 33 -15.90 17.08 2.85
CA VAL A 33 -16.17 16.99 4.28
C VAL A 33 -14.96 17.55 5.03
N VAL A 34 -15.22 18.44 5.98
CA VAL A 34 -14.22 19.03 6.86
C VAL A 34 -14.40 18.48 8.26
N LEU A 35 -13.36 17.83 8.77
CA LEU A 35 -13.30 17.30 10.13
C LEU A 35 -12.42 18.21 10.99
N GLU A 36 -12.84 18.47 12.23
CA GLU A 36 -12.06 19.20 13.22
C GLU A 36 -12.16 18.50 14.59
N LEU A 37 -11.03 18.28 15.25
CA LEU A 37 -11.00 17.82 16.65
C LEU A 37 -11.24 19.01 17.58
N LYS A 38 -12.31 18.96 18.37
CA LYS A 38 -12.67 20.03 19.33
C LYS A 38 -12.03 19.82 20.69
N THR A 39 -12.16 18.63 21.26
CA THR A 39 -11.63 18.28 22.59
C THR A 39 -11.20 16.82 22.64
N GLY A 40 -10.32 16.48 23.59
CA GLY A 40 -9.77 15.12 23.75
C GLY A 40 -8.68 14.79 22.74
N MET A 41 -8.46 13.50 22.50
CA MET A 41 -7.47 12.97 21.57
C MET A 41 -8.14 12.04 20.56
N ALA A 42 -7.74 12.13 19.31
CA ALA A 42 -8.28 11.28 18.24
C ALA A 42 -7.20 11.02 17.19
N GLU A 43 -7.34 9.92 16.46
CA GLU A 43 -6.43 9.52 15.40
C GLU A 43 -7.18 9.00 14.17
N ILE A 44 -6.59 9.18 12.99
CA ILE A 44 -7.03 8.56 11.75
C ILE A 44 -5.94 7.59 11.31
N PHE A 45 -6.25 6.29 11.36
CA PHE A 45 -5.34 5.21 11.00
C PHE A 45 -3.95 5.35 11.67
N GLY A 46 -3.92 5.71 12.95
CA GLY A 46 -2.72 5.89 13.76
C GLY A 46 -2.06 7.27 13.69
N THR A 47 -2.48 8.16 12.78
CA THR A 47 -2.03 9.57 12.75
C THR A 47 -2.86 10.41 13.72
N GLU A 48 -2.22 11.06 14.69
CA GLU A 48 -2.88 11.94 15.66
C GLU A 48 -3.48 13.19 15.00
N LEU A 49 -4.68 13.57 15.43
CA LEU A 49 -5.33 14.81 15.02
C LEU A 49 -4.90 15.97 15.91
N VAL A 50 -4.63 17.11 15.29
CA VAL A 50 -4.31 18.35 15.98
C VAL A 50 -5.62 19.07 16.32
N LYS A 51 -5.77 19.44 17.59
CA LYS A 51 -6.93 20.20 18.09
C LYS A 51 -7.13 21.48 17.25
N SER A 52 -8.37 21.74 16.87
CA SER A 52 -8.79 22.91 16.08
C SER A 52 -8.20 23.03 14.68
N LYS A 53 -7.47 22.02 14.19
CA LYS A 53 -6.98 21.97 12.80
C LYS A 53 -8.08 21.39 11.89
N PRO A 54 -8.49 22.08 10.81
CA PRO A 54 -9.44 21.54 9.86
C PRO A 54 -8.76 20.56 8.89
N TYR A 55 -9.34 19.38 8.73
CA TYR A 55 -8.92 18.35 7.76
C TYR A 55 -9.98 18.18 6.70
N LYS A 56 -9.63 18.47 5.44
CA LYS A 56 -10.54 18.38 4.29
C LYS A 56 -10.41 17.02 3.60
N PHE A 57 -11.54 16.36 3.38
CA PHE A 57 -11.65 15.11 2.65
C PHE A 57 -12.50 15.29 1.40
N TYR A 58 -12.10 14.62 0.33
CA TYR A 58 -12.71 14.71 -1.00
C TYR A 58 -13.38 13.40 -1.38
N PHE A 59 -14.08 13.40 -2.52
CA PHE A 59 -14.71 12.23 -3.10
C PHE A 59 -13.86 10.95 -3.03
N GLY A 60 -14.50 9.87 -2.62
CA GLY A 60 -13.89 8.55 -2.47
C GLY A 60 -13.22 8.32 -1.12
N ALA A 61 -13.13 9.35 -0.27
CA ALA A 61 -12.64 9.19 1.09
C ALA A 61 -13.60 8.31 1.91
N LYS A 62 -13.02 7.30 2.57
CA LYS A 62 -13.68 6.41 3.53
C LYS A 62 -12.84 6.44 4.81
N ILE A 63 -13.31 7.14 5.84
CA ILE A 63 -12.51 7.52 7.00
C ILE A 63 -13.09 6.87 8.26
N ALA A 64 -12.19 6.46 9.16
CA ALA A 64 -12.51 6.09 10.54
C ALA A 64 -11.64 6.95 11.48
N VAL A 65 -12.29 7.74 12.32
CA VAL A 65 -11.66 8.58 13.35
C VAL A 65 -11.82 7.87 14.68
N PHE A 66 -10.74 7.35 15.23
CA PHE A 66 -10.74 6.55 16.45
C PHE A 66 -10.22 7.37 17.64
N THR A 67 -10.64 7.00 18.86
CA THR A 67 -10.12 7.62 20.10
C THR A 67 -9.91 6.59 21.20
N TRP A 68 -8.76 6.65 21.87
CA TRP A 68 -8.45 5.82 23.04
C TRP A 68 -9.09 6.34 24.33
N GLN A 69 -9.22 7.66 24.50
CA GLN A 69 -9.68 8.27 25.77
C GLN A 69 -11.01 9.03 25.65
N GLY A 70 -11.58 9.11 24.45
CA GLY A 70 -12.75 9.93 24.15
C GLY A 70 -12.37 11.29 23.56
N CYS A 71 -13.27 11.81 22.71
CA CYS A 71 -13.08 13.10 22.06
C CYS A 71 -14.42 13.72 21.61
N SER A 72 -14.37 15.00 21.28
CA SER A 72 -15.44 15.70 20.55
C SER A 72 -14.94 16.10 19.17
N LEU A 73 -15.69 15.74 18.13
CA LEU A 73 -15.39 16.01 16.74
C LEU A 73 -16.46 16.91 16.14
N LYS A 74 -16.06 17.82 15.27
CA LYS A 74 -16.96 18.60 14.43
C LYS A 74 -16.79 18.17 12.98
N LEU A 75 -17.90 17.85 12.32
CA LEU A 75 -17.94 17.46 10.92
C LEU A 75 -18.83 18.44 10.15
N ARG A 76 -18.29 19.05 9.10
CA ARG A 76 -18.98 19.97 8.20
C ARG A 76 -18.96 19.41 6.79
N GLY A 77 -20.07 19.51 6.05
CA GLY A 77 -20.14 19.07 4.65
C GLY A 77 -21.24 18.06 4.41
N LYS A 78 -21.67 17.93 3.15
CA LYS A 78 -22.58 16.87 2.76
C LYS A 78 -21.80 15.55 2.72
N LYS A 79 -22.31 14.61 3.49
CA LYS A 79 -21.73 13.29 3.73
C LYS A 79 -22.67 12.25 3.12
N GLY A 80 -22.11 11.12 2.68
CA GLY A 80 -22.92 9.96 2.35
C GLY A 80 -23.40 9.32 3.65
N ILE A 81 -22.65 8.35 4.14
CA ILE A 81 -22.92 7.64 5.39
C ILE A 81 -22.01 8.20 6.50
N SER A 82 -22.54 8.40 7.72
CA SER A 82 -21.74 8.62 8.92
C SER A 82 -22.36 7.98 10.16
N TYR A 83 -21.58 7.27 10.97
CA TYR A 83 -22.06 6.64 12.21
C TYR A 83 -20.89 6.37 13.19
N ILE A 84 -21.21 6.27 14.47
CA ILE A 84 -20.25 5.86 15.51
C ILE A 84 -20.29 4.33 15.63
N SER A 85 -19.12 3.71 15.56
CA SER A 85 -18.93 2.28 15.81
C SER A 85 -18.28 2.07 17.18
N LYS A 86 -18.79 1.10 17.93
CA LYS A 86 -18.27 0.69 19.25
C LYS A 86 -17.35 -0.52 19.17
N GLU A 87 -17.45 -1.29 18.10
CA GLU A 87 -16.69 -2.53 17.90
C GLU A 87 -15.58 -2.26 16.89
N THR A 88 -14.35 -2.24 17.39
CA THR A 88 -13.15 -1.99 16.59
C THR A 88 -12.08 -3.06 16.90
N PRO A 89 -11.26 -3.43 15.92
CA PRO A 89 -10.10 -4.32 16.15
C PRO A 89 -8.88 -3.56 16.70
N MET A 90 -9.01 -2.29 17.11
CA MET A 90 -7.87 -1.42 17.42
C MET A 90 -7.01 -1.96 18.56
N MET A 91 -7.61 -2.58 19.57
CA MET A 91 -6.85 -3.27 20.63
C MET A 91 -5.97 -4.41 20.09
N SER A 92 -6.46 -5.18 19.11
CA SER A 92 -5.65 -6.23 18.47
C SER A 92 -4.48 -5.65 17.70
N TYR A 93 -4.69 -4.50 17.03
CA TYR A 93 -3.64 -3.82 16.27
C TYR A 93 -2.60 -3.17 17.19
N LEU A 94 -3.03 -2.58 18.32
CA LEU A 94 -2.14 -2.06 19.34
C LEU A 94 -1.29 -3.16 19.98
N ASN A 95 -1.91 -4.29 20.35
CA ASN A 95 -1.18 -5.44 20.89
C ASN A 95 -0.17 -5.99 19.87
N CYS A 96 -0.56 -6.06 18.59
CA CYS A 96 0.36 -6.46 17.52
C CYS A 96 1.55 -5.50 17.42
N HIS A 97 1.32 -4.19 17.42
CA HIS A 97 2.39 -3.19 17.42
C HIS A 97 3.31 -3.33 18.64
N ALA A 98 2.76 -3.50 19.84
CA ALA A 98 3.54 -3.69 21.06
C ALA A 98 4.45 -4.94 20.98
N SER A 99 3.93 -6.05 20.48
CA SER A 99 4.73 -7.27 20.25
C SER A 99 5.83 -7.06 19.22
N LEU A 100 5.56 -6.34 18.11
CA LEU A 100 6.58 -5.99 17.13
C LEU A 100 7.66 -5.09 17.74
N GLU A 101 7.29 -4.16 18.61
CA GLU A 101 8.25 -3.27 19.28
C GLU A 101 9.15 -4.02 20.27
N GLN A 102 8.63 -5.03 20.96
CA GLN A 102 9.45 -5.93 21.79
C GLN A 102 10.49 -6.66 20.94
N LEU A 103 10.11 -7.13 19.74
CA LEU A 103 11.04 -7.76 18.80
C LEU A 103 12.12 -6.77 18.33
N ARG A 104 11.75 -5.52 18.02
CA ARG A 104 12.72 -4.47 17.63
C ARG A 104 13.70 -4.14 18.74
N THR A 105 13.20 -3.97 19.98
CA THR A 105 14.02 -3.68 21.16
C THR A 105 15.04 -4.79 21.38
N LYS A 106 14.59 -6.05 21.36
CA LYS A 106 15.48 -7.21 21.44
C LYS A 106 16.50 -7.23 20.29
N SER A 107 16.07 -6.93 19.06
CA SER A 107 16.96 -6.93 17.89
C SER A 107 18.05 -5.86 18.01
N GLU A 108 17.71 -4.69 18.54
CA GLU A 108 18.65 -3.60 18.80
C GLU A 108 19.65 -3.95 19.91
N GLU A 109 19.18 -4.56 21.00
CA GLU A 109 20.04 -5.06 22.09
C GLU A 109 21.03 -6.13 21.63
N GLU A 110 20.54 -7.10 20.84
CA GLU A 110 21.34 -8.20 20.29
C GLU A 110 22.12 -7.80 19.03
N LYS A 111 21.91 -6.58 18.51
CA LYS A 111 22.49 -6.05 17.27
C LYS A 111 22.21 -6.95 16.04
N VAL A 112 21.01 -7.52 15.98
CA VAL A 112 20.53 -8.34 14.86
C VAL A 112 19.43 -7.61 14.09
N ARG A 113 19.00 -8.19 12.97
CA ARG A 113 17.94 -7.63 12.13
C ARG A 113 16.61 -7.54 12.89
N GLY A 114 15.92 -6.41 12.73
CA GLY A 114 14.56 -6.21 13.23
C GLY A 114 13.52 -7.08 12.50
N PRO A 115 12.27 -7.13 13.02
CA PRO A 115 11.24 -8.00 12.49
C PRO A 115 10.78 -7.59 11.09
N ILE A 116 10.76 -8.54 10.17
CA ILE A 116 10.13 -8.40 8.86
C ILE A 116 8.71 -8.94 8.93
N THR A 117 7.73 -8.05 8.82
CA THR A 117 6.31 -8.37 8.99
C THR A 117 5.56 -8.31 7.67
N MET A 118 4.88 -9.40 7.29
CA MET A 118 4.05 -9.48 6.10
C MET A 118 2.56 -9.50 6.45
N VAL A 119 1.75 -8.68 5.80
CA VAL A 119 0.29 -8.63 5.97
C VAL A 119 -0.40 -9.28 4.78
N VAL A 120 -1.19 -10.33 5.03
CA VAL A 120 -1.88 -11.13 4.00
C VAL A 120 -3.38 -11.25 4.27
N GLY A 121 -4.14 -11.63 3.24
CA GLY A 121 -5.60 -11.77 3.31
C GLY A 121 -6.28 -11.37 2.00
N PRO A 122 -7.59 -11.65 1.83
CA PRO A 122 -8.30 -11.39 0.58
C PRO A 122 -8.45 -9.89 0.28
N THR A 123 -9.03 -9.55 -0.87
CA THR A 123 -9.34 -8.15 -1.20
C THR A 123 -10.32 -7.56 -0.19
N ASP A 124 -10.16 -6.26 0.11
CA ASP A 124 -11.12 -5.50 0.90
C ASP A 124 -11.31 -6.01 2.35
N VAL A 125 -10.21 -6.42 3.02
CA VAL A 125 -10.17 -6.76 4.47
C VAL A 125 -9.42 -5.74 5.34
N GLY A 126 -8.84 -4.68 4.74
CA GLY A 126 -8.16 -3.61 5.47
C GLY A 126 -6.63 -3.74 5.59
N LYS A 127 -5.97 -4.59 4.77
CA LYS A 127 -4.50 -4.76 4.80
C LYS A 127 -3.70 -3.46 4.78
N SER A 128 -3.97 -2.58 3.82
CA SER A 128 -3.27 -1.29 3.70
C SER A 128 -3.55 -0.38 4.89
N THR A 129 -4.76 -0.44 5.47
CA THR A 129 -5.11 0.32 6.68
C THR A 129 -4.33 -0.19 7.89
N LEU A 130 -4.23 -1.52 8.08
CA LEU A 130 -3.42 -2.11 9.14
C LEU A 130 -1.94 -1.73 8.98
N CYS A 131 -1.39 -1.84 7.77
CA CYS A 131 0.00 -1.43 7.51
C CYS A 131 0.23 0.02 7.91
N ARG A 132 -0.69 0.92 7.51
CA ARG A 132 -0.63 2.34 7.85
C ARG A 132 -0.66 2.58 9.36
N ILE A 133 -1.55 1.91 10.09
CA ILE A 133 -1.63 2.02 11.57
C ILE A 133 -0.31 1.58 12.21
N LEU A 134 0.21 0.40 11.85
CA LEU A 134 1.44 -0.15 12.43
C LEU A 134 2.66 0.75 12.14
N LEU A 135 2.76 1.29 10.93
CA LEU A 135 3.82 2.23 10.55
C LEU A 135 3.70 3.57 11.28
N ASN A 136 2.49 4.10 11.41
CA ASN A 136 2.23 5.33 12.16
C ASN A 136 2.56 5.16 13.64
N TYR A 137 2.17 4.04 14.27
CA TYR A 137 2.53 3.76 15.66
C TYR A 137 4.05 3.61 15.83
N SER A 138 4.71 2.91 14.90
CA SER A 138 6.17 2.76 14.93
C SER A 138 6.89 4.11 14.85
N THR A 139 6.41 5.04 14.01
CA THR A 139 7.00 6.38 13.89
C THR A 139 6.57 7.37 14.97
N ARG A 140 5.49 7.08 15.71
CA ARG A 140 5.11 7.87 16.90
C ARG A 140 6.02 7.63 18.09
N MET A 141 6.70 6.49 18.13
CA MET A 141 7.77 6.22 19.09
C MET A 141 9.06 6.98 18.73
N ASN A 142 8.93 8.31 18.57
CA ASN A 142 10.00 9.19 18.11
C ASN A 142 11.24 9.15 19.01
N ASP A 143 11.05 8.95 20.31
CA ASP A 143 12.14 8.79 21.28
C ASP A 143 13.01 7.55 20.98
N LEU A 144 12.43 6.53 20.37
CA LEU A 144 13.13 5.31 19.91
C LEU A 144 13.67 5.45 18.47
N GLY A 145 13.35 6.55 17.78
CA GLY A 145 13.91 6.85 16.46
C GLY A 145 13.63 5.81 15.37
N ARG A 146 12.54 5.04 15.47
CA ARG A 146 12.22 3.98 14.49
C ARG A 146 12.04 4.54 13.08
N ARG A 147 12.52 3.79 12.09
CA ARG A 147 12.53 4.07 10.64
C ARG A 147 12.17 2.82 9.84
N PRO A 148 10.97 2.23 10.04
CA PRO A 148 10.59 1.02 9.32
C PRO A 148 10.46 1.28 7.82
N ILE A 149 10.73 0.26 7.01
CA ILE A 149 10.46 0.31 5.58
C ILE A 149 9.04 -0.22 5.32
N TYR A 150 8.23 0.60 4.65
CA TYR A 150 6.94 0.17 4.09
C TYR A 150 7.17 -0.40 2.70
N VAL A 151 6.75 -1.65 2.48
CA VAL A 151 6.80 -2.31 1.18
C VAL A 151 5.38 -2.54 0.68
N ASP A 152 5.06 -2.10 -0.53
CA ASP A 152 3.75 -2.31 -1.17
C ASP A 152 3.90 -3.15 -2.43
N LEU A 153 3.44 -4.40 -2.34
CA LEU A 153 3.57 -5.41 -3.38
C LEU A 153 2.30 -5.55 -4.22
N SER A 154 1.36 -4.60 -4.14
CA SER A 154 0.10 -4.64 -4.90
C SER A 154 0.15 -3.78 -6.16
N PRO A 155 0.44 -4.34 -7.35
CA PRO A 155 0.53 -3.53 -8.57
C PRO A 155 -0.83 -2.98 -9.03
N GLY A 156 -1.93 -3.55 -8.57
CA GLY A 156 -3.27 -3.07 -8.94
C GLY A 156 -3.73 -1.84 -8.16
N GLN A 157 -3.35 -1.71 -6.89
CA GLN A 157 -3.89 -0.71 -5.95
C GLN A 157 -2.83 -0.15 -4.98
N GLY A 158 -1.55 -0.29 -5.31
CA GLY A 158 -0.45 0.18 -4.48
C GLY A 158 -0.45 1.70 -4.29
N GLN A 159 0.12 2.15 -3.18
CA GLN A 159 0.06 3.54 -2.73
C GLN A 159 1.40 4.30 -2.85
N ILE A 160 2.46 3.64 -3.34
CA ILE A 160 3.80 4.23 -3.41
C ILE A 160 4.05 4.95 -4.74
N SER A 161 3.61 4.40 -5.87
CA SER A 161 3.82 5.02 -7.19
C SER A 161 2.58 4.82 -8.07
N VAL A 162 2.75 4.91 -9.39
CA VAL A 162 1.67 4.69 -10.37
C VAL A 162 1.24 3.21 -10.40
N PRO A 163 0.00 2.91 -10.84
CA PRO A 163 -0.45 1.53 -11.01
C PRO A 163 0.47 0.73 -11.94
N GLY A 164 0.58 -0.58 -11.69
CA GLY A 164 1.50 -1.46 -12.38
C GLY A 164 2.92 -1.42 -11.81
N THR A 165 3.11 -0.89 -10.60
CA THR A 165 4.38 -0.89 -9.89
C THR A 165 4.27 -1.62 -8.55
N ILE A 166 5.40 -2.12 -8.09
CA ILE A 166 5.60 -2.45 -6.67
C ILE A 166 6.66 -1.49 -6.14
N GLY A 167 6.63 -1.17 -4.84
CA GLY A 167 7.62 -0.26 -4.29
C GLY A 167 7.87 -0.43 -2.81
N ALA A 168 8.87 0.30 -2.33
CA ALA A 168 9.21 0.44 -0.94
C ALA A 168 9.59 1.89 -0.61
N VAL A 169 9.31 2.32 0.61
CA VAL A 169 9.66 3.65 1.11
C VAL A 169 9.98 3.58 2.59
N MET A 170 11.03 4.27 3.02
CA MET A 170 11.34 4.44 4.43
C MET A 170 10.34 5.40 5.07
N VAL A 171 9.73 4.98 6.19
CA VAL A 171 8.75 5.80 6.90
C VAL A 171 9.41 6.45 8.09
N GLU A 172 9.64 7.76 8.00
CA GLU A 172 10.34 8.52 9.05
C GLU A 172 9.40 9.24 10.03
N LYS A 173 8.18 9.54 9.57
CA LYS A 173 7.18 10.29 10.30
C LYS A 173 5.80 9.71 9.99
N PRO A 174 4.80 9.90 10.88
CA PRO A 174 3.44 9.49 10.60
C PRO A 174 2.94 10.06 9.27
N ALA A 175 2.14 9.28 8.54
CA ALA A 175 1.46 9.73 7.34
C ALA A 175 0.60 10.96 7.64
N GLU A 176 0.51 11.89 6.70
CA GLU A 176 -0.48 12.96 6.82
C GLU A 176 -1.89 12.39 6.77
N VAL A 177 -2.80 12.97 7.55
CA VAL A 177 -4.19 12.48 7.70
C VAL A 177 -4.91 12.26 6.36
N ASP A 178 -4.69 13.15 5.40
CA ASP A 178 -5.33 13.17 4.08
C ASP A 178 -4.38 12.82 2.93
N ALA A 179 -3.17 12.34 3.23
CA ALA A 179 -2.21 11.85 2.24
C ALA A 179 -1.64 10.48 2.61
N SER A 180 -0.77 9.96 1.75
CA SER A 180 0.05 8.77 2.03
C SER A 180 1.32 9.16 2.80
N PHE A 181 2.20 8.19 3.08
CA PHE A 181 3.54 8.49 3.61
C PHE A 181 4.32 9.40 2.65
N SER A 182 5.21 10.22 3.23
CA SER A 182 6.15 11.01 2.44
C SER A 182 7.00 10.10 1.56
N GLN A 183 7.07 10.39 0.26
CA GLN A 183 7.82 9.59 -0.72
C GLN A 183 9.20 10.20 -0.97
N ALA A 184 10.01 10.29 0.09
CA ALA A 184 11.41 10.65 -0.07
C ALA A 184 12.17 9.44 -0.65
N ALA A 185 12.62 9.56 -1.90
CA ALA A 185 13.41 8.56 -2.62
C ALA A 185 12.85 7.10 -2.54
N PRO A 186 11.63 6.83 -3.04
CA PRO A 186 11.08 5.48 -3.02
C PRO A 186 11.82 4.55 -3.97
N LEU A 187 11.99 3.28 -3.57
CA LEU A 187 12.41 2.20 -4.46
C LEU A 187 11.18 1.71 -5.23
N VAL A 188 11.18 1.80 -6.56
CA VAL A 188 10.02 1.43 -7.38
C VAL A 188 10.44 0.53 -8.53
N TYR A 189 9.77 -0.60 -8.68
CA TYR A 189 9.90 -1.47 -9.85
C TYR A 189 8.63 -1.46 -10.69
N HIS A 190 8.81 -1.29 -12.00
CA HIS A 190 7.71 -1.31 -12.96
C HIS A 190 7.40 -2.73 -13.41
N PHE A 191 6.27 -3.26 -12.96
CA PHE A 191 5.74 -4.55 -13.41
C PHE A 191 4.92 -4.42 -14.71
N GLY A 192 4.31 -3.26 -14.96
CA GLY A 192 3.58 -2.94 -16.20
C GLY A 192 2.17 -3.51 -16.28
N HIS A 193 1.71 -4.24 -15.27
CA HIS A 193 0.39 -4.87 -15.24
C HIS A 193 -0.29 -4.68 -13.89
N THR A 194 -1.61 -4.54 -13.86
CA THR A 194 -2.38 -4.46 -12.60
C THR A 194 -2.71 -5.83 -12.00
N LYS A 195 -2.58 -6.89 -12.79
CA LYS A 195 -2.86 -8.29 -12.40
C LYS A 195 -1.58 -9.11 -12.47
N ILE A 196 -1.21 -9.71 -11.34
CA ILE A 196 0.03 -10.48 -11.17
C ILE A 196 0.09 -11.70 -12.10
N GLY A 197 -1.04 -12.39 -12.28
CA GLY A 197 -1.11 -13.60 -13.11
C GLY A 197 -0.78 -13.41 -14.60
N ILE A 198 -0.60 -12.17 -15.08
CA ILE A 198 -0.17 -11.89 -16.46
C ILE A 198 1.29 -12.30 -16.68
N ASN A 199 2.16 -12.07 -15.69
CA ASN A 199 3.58 -12.43 -15.79
C ASN A 199 4.14 -12.78 -14.40
N SER A 200 3.76 -13.95 -13.89
CA SER A 200 4.19 -14.45 -12.58
C SER A 200 5.72 -14.51 -12.43
N THR A 201 6.44 -14.88 -13.50
CA THR A 201 7.91 -14.95 -13.50
C THR A 201 8.51 -13.57 -13.25
N LEU A 202 8.12 -12.57 -14.05
CA LEU A 202 8.59 -11.20 -13.86
C LEU A 202 8.23 -10.70 -12.46
N TYR A 203 7.01 -10.94 -11.98
CA TYR A 203 6.59 -10.50 -10.65
C TYR A 203 7.53 -11.06 -9.56
N ASN A 204 7.79 -12.37 -9.55
CA ASN A 204 8.69 -12.99 -8.59
C ASN A 204 10.14 -12.49 -8.73
N THR A 205 10.62 -12.26 -9.95
CA THR A 205 11.95 -11.66 -10.19
C THR A 205 12.05 -10.27 -9.58
N LEU A 206 11.02 -9.42 -9.75
CA LEU A 206 10.98 -8.09 -9.16
C LEU A 206 10.90 -8.14 -7.62
N ILE A 207 10.16 -9.11 -7.05
CA ILE A 207 10.10 -9.35 -5.61
C ILE A 207 11.48 -9.69 -5.05
N SER A 208 12.15 -10.69 -5.63
CA SER A 208 13.49 -11.10 -5.18
C SER A 208 14.49 -9.95 -5.29
N ARG A 209 14.47 -9.22 -6.40
CA ARG A 209 15.37 -8.07 -6.57
C ARG A 209 15.09 -6.95 -5.58
N MET A 210 13.82 -6.69 -5.25
CA MET A 210 13.45 -5.70 -4.25
C MET A 210 13.93 -6.11 -2.85
N ALA A 211 13.75 -7.38 -2.48
CA ALA A 211 14.20 -7.89 -1.19
C ALA A 211 15.72 -7.75 -1.05
N GLU A 212 16.50 -8.14 -2.07
CA GLU A 212 17.96 -7.96 -2.11
C GLU A 212 18.38 -6.51 -1.83
N VAL A 213 17.79 -5.55 -2.54
CA VAL A 213 18.14 -4.13 -2.39
C VAL A 213 17.76 -3.60 -1.00
N ILE A 214 16.62 -4.03 -0.47
CA ILE A 214 16.19 -3.61 0.87
C ILE A 214 17.07 -4.21 1.96
N HIS A 215 17.46 -5.49 1.84
CA HIS A 215 18.39 -6.10 2.79
C HIS A 215 19.74 -5.38 2.78
N GLN A 216 20.27 -5.03 1.61
CA GLN A 216 21.49 -4.21 1.53
C GLN A 216 21.30 -2.85 2.25
N GLN A 217 20.17 -2.17 2.04
CA GLN A 217 19.87 -0.91 2.72
C GLN A 217 19.77 -1.08 4.25
N MET A 218 19.24 -2.21 4.72
CA MET A 218 19.20 -2.52 6.15
C MET A 218 20.60 -2.74 6.71
N ASP A 219 21.46 -3.49 6.03
CA ASP A 219 22.83 -3.75 6.46
C ASP A 219 23.66 -2.47 6.58
N GLU A 220 23.42 -1.50 5.69
CA GLU A 220 24.12 -0.21 5.69
C GLU A 220 23.62 0.76 6.78
N ASN A 221 22.43 0.57 7.34
CA ASN A 221 21.83 1.49 8.31
C ASN A 221 21.20 0.76 9.51
N PRO A 222 21.89 0.71 10.66
CA PRO A 222 21.41 0.02 11.86
C PRO A 222 20.01 0.47 12.31
N ARG A 223 19.67 1.75 12.16
CA ARG A 223 18.34 2.25 12.57
C ARG A 223 17.23 1.66 11.71
N ILE A 224 17.46 1.56 10.40
CA ILE A 224 16.53 0.89 9.48
C ILE A 224 16.50 -0.61 9.80
N ASN A 225 17.67 -1.21 10.02
CA ASN A 225 17.82 -2.62 10.33
C ASN A 225 16.97 -3.05 11.52
N TYR A 226 17.14 -2.37 12.67
CA TYR A 226 16.40 -2.68 13.90
C TYR A 226 14.91 -2.34 13.81
N SER A 227 14.54 -1.39 12.94
CA SER A 227 13.14 -1.01 12.75
C SER A 227 12.34 -2.04 11.97
N GLY A 228 13.00 -2.81 11.10
CA GLY A 228 12.38 -3.86 10.29
C GLY A 228 11.42 -3.33 9.22
N LEU A 229 10.60 -4.23 8.70
CA LEU A 229 9.75 -4.02 7.52
C LEU A 229 8.27 -4.27 7.83
N ILE A 230 7.40 -3.55 7.13
CA ILE A 230 5.97 -3.86 7.03
C ILE A 230 5.60 -4.00 5.55
N ILE A 231 5.20 -5.21 5.15
CA ILE A 231 4.94 -5.59 3.77
C ILE A 231 3.43 -5.74 3.55
N ASN A 232 2.85 -4.84 2.74
CA ASN A 232 1.50 -4.95 2.24
C ASN A 232 1.44 -5.81 0.97
N THR A 233 0.51 -6.77 0.94
CA THR A 233 0.34 -7.70 -0.19
C THR A 233 -0.96 -7.47 -0.97
N PHE A 234 -1.09 -8.16 -2.10
CA PHE A 234 -2.29 -8.22 -2.92
C PHE A 234 -3.36 -9.17 -2.32
N GLY A 235 -4.58 -9.15 -2.86
CA GLY A 235 -5.72 -9.95 -2.34
C GLY A 235 -5.95 -11.31 -2.99
N TRP A 236 -5.02 -11.80 -3.81
CA TRP A 236 -5.13 -13.09 -4.50
C TRP A 236 -4.45 -14.18 -3.65
N ILE A 237 -5.25 -14.87 -2.85
CA ILE A 237 -4.73 -15.75 -1.78
C ILE A 237 -4.79 -17.25 -2.10
N LYS A 238 -5.29 -17.64 -3.28
CA LYS A 238 -5.51 -19.05 -3.66
C LYS A 238 -4.63 -19.44 -4.86
N GLY A 239 -4.27 -20.72 -4.95
CA GLY A 239 -3.54 -21.28 -6.09
C GLY A 239 -2.20 -20.57 -6.33
N LYS A 240 -1.96 -20.07 -7.55
CA LYS A 240 -0.76 -19.27 -7.86
C LYS A 240 -0.61 -18.03 -6.96
N GLY A 241 -1.71 -17.44 -6.50
CA GLY A 241 -1.67 -16.34 -5.55
C GLY A 241 -1.01 -16.73 -4.23
N TYR A 242 -1.33 -17.91 -3.71
CA TYR A 242 -0.68 -18.48 -2.51
C TYR A 242 0.82 -18.72 -2.75
N GLN A 243 1.19 -19.27 -3.92
CA GLN A 243 2.60 -19.48 -4.30
C GLN A 243 3.39 -18.17 -4.35
N HIS A 244 2.75 -17.07 -4.77
CA HIS A 244 3.37 -15.75 -4.72
C HIS A 244 3.55 -15.24 -3.27
N LEU A 245 2.60 -15.50 -2.37
CA LEU A 245 2.75 -15.15 -0.95
C LEU A 245 3.89 -15.92 -0.28
N THR A 246 4.03 -17.21 -0.56
CA THR A 246 5.14 -18.01 -0.03
C THR A 246 6.49 -17.60 -0.62
N HIS A 247 6.54 -17.23 -1.91
CA HIS A 247 7.73 -16.65 -2.53
C HIS A 247 8.13 -15.33 -1.88
N ILE A 248 7.18 -14.45 -1.57
CA ILE A 248 7.45 -13.19 -0.84
C ILE A 248 8.00 -13.49 0.55
N ALA A 249 7.36 -14.41 1.29
CA ALA A 249 7.80 -14.79 2.63
C ALA A 249 9.25 -15.29 2.64
N LEU A 250 9.61 -16.11 1.65
CA LEU A 250 10.96 -16.62 1.48
C LEU A 250 11.95 -15.52 1.07
N ALA A 251 11.63 -14.74 0.02
CA ALA A 251 12.53 -13.76 -0.54
C ALA A 251 12.88 -12.63 0.43
N PHE A 252 11.92 -12.21 1.25
CA PHE A 252 12.11 -11.19 2.29
C PHE A 252 12.50 -11.78 3.64
N GLU A 253 12.62 -13.11 3.76
CA GLU A 253 12.93 -13.79 5.03
C GLU A 253 12.01 -13.35 6.18
N VAL A 254 10.70 -13.41 5.94
CA VAL A 254 9.66 -12.88 6.84
C VAL A 254 9.66 -13.60 8.19
N ASP A 255 9.63 -12.82 9.28
CA ASP A 255 9.58 -13.31 10.66
C ASP A 255 8.14 -13.45 11.18
N VAL A 256 7.25 -12.55 10.75
CA VAL A 256 5.87 -12.45 11.24
C VAL A 256 4.90 -12.33 10.07
N ILE A 257 3.86 -13.15 10.03
CA ILE A 257 2.77 -13.07 9.06
C ILE A 257 1.45 -12.76 9.76
N LEU A 258 0.87 -11.61 9.42
CA LEU A 258 -0.43 -11.18 9.91
C LEU A 258 -1.51 -11.52 8.87
N VAL A 259 -2.36 -12.51 9.19
CA VAL A 259 -3.45 -12.97 8.33
C VAL A 259 -4.73 -12.25 8.73
N LEU A 260 -5.33 -11.48 7.82
CA LEU A 260 -6.57 -10.78 8.07
C LEU A 260 -7.79 -11.57 7.59
N ASP A 261 -8.64 -11.98 8.54
CA ASP A 261 -10.01 -12.50 8.33
C ASP A 261 -10.10 -13.67 7.33
N GLU A 262 -9.14 -14.60 7.39
CA GLU A 262 -9.12 -15.78 6.51
C GLU A 262 -8.45 -16.98 7.20
N GLU A 263 -9.26 -17.78 7.91
CA GLU A 263 -8.79 -18.95 8.68
C GLU A 263 -8.13 -20.03 7.81
N ARG A 264 -8.65 -20.25 6.60
CA ARG A 264 -8.08 -21.25 5.70
C ARG A 264 -6.65 -20.88 5.30
N LEU A 265 -6.43 -19.62 4.92
CA LEU A 265 -5.10 -19.10 4.59
C LEU A 265 -4.17 -19.18 5.81
N TYR A 266 -4.68 -18.85 7.00
CA TYR A 266 -3.94 -18.99 8.25
C TYR A 266 -3.45 -20.43 8.45
N ASN A 267 -4.33 -21.41 8.37
CA ASN A 267 -3.97 -22.82 8.56
C ASN A 267 -3.01 -23.33 7.48
N GLU A 268 -3.17 -22.90 6.22
CA GLU A 268 -2.23 -23.22 5.14
C GLU A 268 -0.84 -22.62 5.42
N LEU A 269 -0.74 -21.38 5.90
CA LEU A 269 0.54 -20.74 6.24
C LEU A 269 1.19 -21.35 7.48
N VAL A 270 0.42 -21.68 8.52
CA VAL A 270 0.94 -22.36 9.72
C VAL A 270 1.56 -23.71 9.37
N ARG A 271 0.96 -24.45 8.43
CA ARG A 271 1.46 -25.74 7.96
C ARG A 271 2.73 -25.60 7.12
N ASP A 272 2.77 -24.63 6.22
CA ASP A 272 3.79 -24.57 5.15
C ASP A 272 4.97 -23.63 5.49
N MET A 273 4.84 -22.74 6.48
CA MET A 273 5.94 -21.87 6.92
C MET A 273 6.90 -22.58 7.89
N PRO A 274 8.20 -22.21 7.89
CA PRO A 274 9.13 -22.67 8.91
C PRO A 274 8.66 -22.36 10.34
N GLY A 275 8.96 -23.23 11.30
CA GLY A 275 8.46 -23.09 12.68
C GLY A 275 8.91 -21.82 13.44
N PHE A 276 9.92 -21.10 12.93
CA PHE A 276 10.31 -19.80 13.50
C PHE A 276 9.37 -18.67 13.08
N VAL A 277 8.70 -18.77 11.92
CA VAL A 277 7.80 -17.75 11.40
C VAL A 277 6.53 -17.71 12.23
N LYS A 278 6.22 -16.54 12.81
CA LYS A 278 5.02 -16.35 13.63
C LYS A 278 3.84 -15.97 12.75
N VAL A 279 2.89 -16.89 12.60
CA VAL A 279 1.63 -16.63 11.88
C VAL A 279 0.55 -16.26 12.88
N VAL A 280 -0.07 -15.09 12.70
CA VAL A 280 -1.10 -14.54 13.59
C VAL A 280 -2.36 -14.23 12.80
N LEU A 281 -3.49 -14.77 13.24
CA LEU A 281 -4.81 -14.44 12.70
C LEU A 281 -5.33 -13.17 13.39
N LEU A 282 -5.70 -12.17 12.60
CA LEU A 282 -6.28 -10.91 13.06
C LEU A 282 -7.69 -10.71 12.47
N PRO A 283 -8.61 -10.10 13.24
CA PRO A 283 -9.94 -9.78 12.74
C PRO A 283 -9.87 -8.67 11.68
N LYS A 284 -10.75 -8.71 10.66
CA LYS A 284 -10.90 -7.56 9.76
C LYS A 284 -11.52 -6.38 10.49
N HIS A 285 -11.21 -5.19 9.99
CA HIS A 285 -11.89 -3.98 10.39
C HIS A 285 -13.31 -3.92 9.79
N ARG A 286 -14.35 -3.90 10.64
CA ARG A 286 -15.77 -3.91 10.20
C ARG A 286 -16.18 -2.70 9.36
N GLY A 287 -15.42 -1.60 9.43
CA GLY A 287 -15.61 -0.42 8.59
C GLY A 287 -15.04 -0.54 7.17
N VAL A 288 -14.41 -1.66 6.82
CA VAL A 288 -13.89 -1.85 5.47
C VAL A 288 -15.04 -2.12 4.51
N VAL A 289 -15.09 -1.32 3.45
CA VAL A 289 -16.13 -1.41 2.43
C VAL A 289 -15.59 -2.09 1.19
N GLN A 290 -16.40 -2.98 0.61
CA GLN A 290 -16.11 -3.61 -0.66
C GLN A 290 -16.04 -2.58 -1.78
N ARG A 291 -14.99 -2.67 -2.60
CA ARG A 291 -14.75 -1.68 -3.65
C ARG A 291 -15.15 -2.26 -4.99
N SER A 292 -16.05 -1.57 -5.69
CA SER A 292 -16.42 -1.91 -7.05
C SER A 292 -15.22 -1.81 -8.01
N ASN A 293 -15.30 -2.50 -9.15
CA ASN A 293 -14.28 -2.39 -10.19
C ASN A 293 -14.14 -0.96 -10.72
N LYS A 294 -15.25 -0.22 -10.77
CA LYS A 294 -15.27 1.21 -11.12
C LYS A 294 -14.49 2.04 -10.11
N PHE A 295 -14.72 1.85 -8.80
CA PHE A 295 -13.96 2.55 -7.76
C PHE A 295 -12.46 2.25 -7.85
N LYS A 296 -12.08 0.99 -8.07
CA LYS A 296 -10.68 0.58 -8.24
C LYS A 296 -10.04 1.23 -9.48
N LEU A 297 -10.81 1.45 -10.55
CA LEU A 297 -10.36 2.14 -11.76
C LEU A 297 -10.17 3.64 -11.53
N GLU A 298 -11.18 4.31 -10.97
CA GLU A 298 -11.11 5.74 -10.65
C GLU A 298 -9.95 6.03 -9.68
N GLY A 299 -9.69 5.15 -8.70
CA GLY A 299 -8.54 5.27 -7.81
C GLY A 299 -7.18 5.13 -8.54
N ARG A 300 -7.09 4.30 -9.57
CA ARG A 300 -5.87 4.19 -10.40
C ARG A 300 -5.63 5.45 -11.22
N GLU A 301 -6.68 6.01 -11.82
CA GLU A 301 -6.61 7.26 -12.58
C GLU A 301 -6.23 8.44 -11.67
N ALA A 302 -6.86 8.53 -10.49
CA ALA A 302 -6.52 9.53 -9.48
C ALA A 302 -5.05 9.42 -9.08
N ARG A 303 -4.52 8.20 -8.92
CA ARG A 303 -3.11 7.99 -8.57
C ARG A 303 -2.14 8.44 -9.66
N ILE A 304 -2.46 8.19 -10.94
CA ILE A 304 -1.65 8.69 -12.06
C ILE A 304 -1.64 10.22 -12.05
N ARG A 305 -2.81 10.84 -11.84
CA ARG A 305 -2.91 12.31 -11.76
C ARG A 305 -2.10 12.86 -10.59
N GLU A 306 -2.22 12.26 -9.41
CA GLU A 306 -1.48 12.67 -8.21
C GLU A 306 0.03 12.57 -8.41
N PHE A 307 0.52 11.54 -9.13
CA PHE A 307 1.95 11.38 -9.41
C PHE A 307 2.54 12.56 -10.20
N PHE A 308 1.81 13.09 -11.20
CA PHE A 308 2.29 14.20 -12.04
C PHE A 308 1.95 15.58 -11.48
N TYR A 309 0.76 15.75 -10.91
CA TYR A 309 0.22 17.05 -10.51
C TYR A 309 0.20 17.28 -8.99
N GLY A 310 0.58 16.26 -8.22
CA GLY A 310 0.53 16.31 -6.77
C GLY A 310 -0.88 16.28 -6.20
N SER A 311 -1.00 16.70 -4.95
CA SER A 311 -2.26 16.80 -4.22
C SER A 311 -2.68 18.27 -4.09
N PRO A 312 -3.94 18.57 -3.70
CA PRO A 312 -4.36 19.95 -3.44
C PRO A 312 -3.50 20.70 -2.40
N ARG A 313 -2.76 19.98 -1.54
CA ARG A 313 -1.84 20.57 -0.55
C ARG A 313 -0.40 20.67 -1.03
N ASN A 314 0.02 19.74 -1.89
CA ASN A 314 1.36 19.70 -2.45
C ASN A 314 1.24 19.63 -3.97
N VAL A 315 1.06 20.79 -4.59
CA VAL A 315 0.87 20.92 -6.04
C VAL A 315 2.22 20.73 -6.72
N LEU A 316 2.24 19.84 -7.72
CA LEU A 316 3.39 19.62 -8.59
C LEU A 316 3.12 20.25 -9.97
N HIS A 317 4.17 20.69 -10.62
CA HIS A 317 4.13 21.33 -11.94
C HIS A 317 4.85 20.44 -12.96
N PRO A 318 4.15 19.50 -13.62
CA PRO A 318 4.78 18.61 -14.59
C PRO A 318 5.17 19.39 -15.86
N HIS A 319 6.25 18.95 -16.49
CA HIS A 319 6.72 19.52 -17.75
C HIS A 319 6.26 18.69 -18.95
N THR A 320 5.73 19.37 -19.96
CA THR A 320 5.46 18.78 -21.27
C THR A 320 6.61 19.11 -22.22
N CYS A 321 7.20 18.09 -22.83
CA CYS A 321 8.27 18.26 -23.83
C CYS A 321 8.08 17.30 -25.00
N LEU A 322 8.61 17.69 -26.17
CA LEU A 322 8.64 16.84 -27.36
C LEU A 322 10.01 16.15 -27.43
N VAL A 323 10.00 14.84 -27.61
CA VAL A 323 11.20 14.01 -27.68
C VAL A 323 11.20 13.25 -29.01
N ARG A 324 12.34 13.21 -29.71
CA ARG A 324 12.43 12.47 -30.98
C ARG A 324 12.55 10.98 -30.69
N PHE A 325 11.97 10.15 -31.55
CA PHE A 325 12.11 8.69 -31.44
C PHE A 325 13.59 8.23 -31.51
N SER A 326 14.47 8.99 -32.17
CA SER A 326 15.91 8.71 -32.19
C SER A 326 16.59 8.87 -30.82
N ASP A 327 15.99 9.67 -29.93
CA ASP A 327 16.56 10.02 -28.63
C ASP A 327 16.11 9.04 -27.52
N ILE A 328 15.20 8.10 -27.84
CA ILE A 328 14.66 7.13 -26.87
C ILE A 328 14.66 5.70 -27.41
N LYS A 329 14.77 4.74 -26.49
CA LYS A 329 14.57 3.32 -26.78
C LYS A 329 13.36 2.83 -26.00
N VAL A 330 12.35 2.33 -26.69
CA VAL A 330 11.12 1.83 -26.08
C VAL A 330 11.17 0.31 -26.06
N TYR A 331 11.08 -0.27 -24.86
CA TYR A 331 11.07 -1.72 -24.64
C TYR A 331 9.73 -2.15 -24.06
N ARG A 332 9.34 -3.40 -24.36
CA ARG A 332 8.21 -4.07 -23.71
C ARG A 332 8.69 -5.39 -23.12
N ILE A 333 8.46 -5.58 -21.84
CA ILE A 333 8.72 -6.86 -21.17
C ILE A 333 7.54 -7.78 -21.50
N LEU A 334 7.83 -8.90 -22.16
CA LEU A 334 6.83 -9.92 -22.47
C LEU A 334 6.80 -10.99 -21.37
N ALA A 335 5.65 -11.66 -21.23
CA ALA A 335 5.59 -12.96 -20.52
C ALA A 335 6.51 -13.96 -21.25
N PRO A 336 7.04 -15.00 -20.57
CA PRO A 336 7.87 -16.00 -21.23
C PRO A 336 7.16 -16.51 -22.50
N PRO A 337 7.89 -16.67 -23.62
CA PRO A 337 7.29 -16.99 -24.90
C PRO A 337 6.54 -18.32 -24.81
N ILE A 338 5.33 -18.32 -25.35
CA ILE A 338 4.58 -19.54 -25.65
C ILE A 338 5.45 -20.36 -26.63
N PRO A 339 5.58 -21.70 -26.47
CA PRO A 339 6.29 -22.53 -27.44
C PRO A 339 5.82 -22.24 -28.86
N ASN A 340 6.75 -22.14 -29.82
CA ASN A 340 6.46 -21.74 -31.21
C ASN A 340 5.28 -22.52 -31.84
N ALA A 341 5.07 -23.77 -31.43
CA ALA A 341 3.99 -24.64 -31.88
C ALA A 341 2.56 -24.13 -31.60
N LEU A 342 2.38 -23.17 -30.69
CA LEU A 342 1.08 -22.64 -30.28
C LEU A 342 0.86 -21.18 -30.70
N MET A 343 1.75 -20.60 -31.51
CA MET A 343 1.60 -19.23 -32.02
C MET A 343 0.77 -19.20 -33.32
N PRO A 344 -0.09 -18.18 -33.52
CA PRO A 344 -0.74 -17.93 -34.81
C PRO A 344 0.30 -17.80 -35.94
N LEU A 345 -0.01 -18.35 -37.11
CA LEU A 345 0.89 -18.41 -38.28
C LEU A 345 1.49 -17.04 -38.68
N ASP A 346 0.74 -15.96 -38.48
CA ASP A 346 1.19 -14.60 -38.80
C ASP A 346 2.30 -14.10 -37.86
N THR A 347 2.30 -14.57 -36.60
CA THR A 347 3.32 -14.21 -35.61
C THR A 347 4.61 -15.01 -35.82
N GLN A 348 4.51 -16.26 -36.31
CA GLN A 348 5.68 -17.07 -36.67
C GLN A 348 6.47 -16.48 -37.84
N LYS A 349 5.77 -15.94 -38.86
CA LYS A 349 6.41 -15.30 -40.03
C LYS A 349 7.22 -14.05 -39.64
N LEU A 350 6.74 -13.28 -38.67
CA LEU A 350 7.41 -12.06 -38.22
C LEU A 350 8.73 -12.37 -37.50
N ILE A 351 8.77 -13.44 -36.69
CA ILE A 351 9.97 -13.91 -35.98
C ILE A 351 11.01 -14.48 -36.96
N LEU A 352 10.57 -15.24 -37.97
CA LEU A 352 11.46 -15.75 -39.02
C LEU A 352 12.12 -14.63 -39.83
N SER A 353 11.39 -13.56 -40.15
CA SER A 353 11.95 -12.40 -40.86
C SER A 353 12.96 -11.59 -40.02
N GLN A 354 12.83 -11.60 -38.69
CA GLN A 354 13.79 -10.95 -37.80
C GLN A 354 15.08 -11.77 -37.66
N ASN A 355 14.99 -13.10 -37.59
CA ASN A 355 16.16 -13.98 -37.54
C ASN A 355 16.98 -13.98 -38.86
N LEU A 356 16.33 -13.80 -40.01
CA LEU A 356 17.02 -13.62 -41.31
C LEU A 356 17.83 -12.31 -41.39
N LYS A 357 17.40 -11.24 -40.70
CA LYS A 357 18.17 -9.99 -40.63
C LYS A 357 19.41 -10.10 -39.75
N VAL A 358 19.39 -10.96 -38.73
CA VAL A 358 20.55 -11.20 -37.85
C VAL A 358 21.63 -12.01 -38.58
N LEU A 359 21.26 -12.93 -39.47
CA LEU A 359 22.21 -13.72 -40.27
C LEU A 359 23.00 -12.89 -41.31
N HIS A 360 22.43 -11.78 -41.81
CA HIS A 360 23.14 -10.91 -42.75
C HIS A 360 24.14 -9.93 -42.11
N GLN A 361 24.16 -9.80 -40.77
CA GLN A 361 25.08 -8.90 -40.07
C GLN A 361 26.35 -9.56 -39.51
N VAL A 362 26.51 -10.88 -39.64
CA VAL A 362 27.66 -11.62 -39.05
C VAL A 362 28.77 -11.96 -40.06
N ASN A 363 28.63 -11.64 -41.34
CA ASN A 363 29.68 -11.88 -42.34
C ASN A 363 30.08 -10.57 -43.03
N ILE A 364 31.03 -9.83 -42.46
CA ILE A 364 32.09 -9.04 -43.11
C ILE A 364 33.00 -8.55 -41.97
N LYS A 365 34.09 -9.28 -41.72
CA LYS A 365 35.40 -8.82 -41.24
C LYS A 365 36.26 -10.05 -40.95
N ASN A 366 36.84 -10.60 -42.01
CA ASN A 366 38.14 -11.26 -41.98
C ASN A 366 38.75 -11.12 -43.38
N ILE A 367 40.00 -10.66 -43.38
CA ILE A 367 40.87 -10.23 -44.49
C ILE A 367 40.75 -8.73 -44.80
#